data_AF-A0A0V1A996-F1
#
_entry.id   AF-A0A0V1A996-F1
#
_cell.length_a   1.000
_cell.length_b   1.000
_cell.length_c   1.000
_cell.angle_alpha   90.00
_cell.angle_beta   90.00
_cell.angle_gamma   90.00
#
_symmetry.space_group_name_H-M   'P 1'
#
loop_
_entity.id
_entity.type
_entity.pdbx_description
1 polymer ?
#
loop_
_entity_poly.entity_id
_entity_poly.type
_entity_poly.pdbx_seq_one_letter_code
_entity_poly.pdbx_strand_id
1 'polypeptide(L)'
;MALKGAATACYCPPPAFSLEMDLTEWMDTVEDFIFVSGVPPSYQAASARLLMTEAVRRELYSPGSSRDSSWQELKRRLLTAYGQSESLIRLEMRFSGVWHRKDQPIRDFAREVAEVGRRAGKSESKLVSRFILSLASKEFH
;
A
#
# COMPACT_ATOMS: atom_id res chain seq x y z
N MET A 1 -22.22 -37.21 26.18
CA MET A 1 -22.12 -35.93 25.45
C MET A 1 -21.33 -36.20 24.17
N ALA A 2 -21.98 -36.14 23.00
CA ALA A 2 -21.31 -36.37 21.72
C ALA A 2 -20.59 -35.09 21.28
N LEU A 3 -19.27 -35.15 21.10
CA LEU A 3 -18.49 -34.11 20.44
C LEU A 3 -18.87 -34.14 18.96
N LYS A 4 -19.68 -33.16 18.55
CA LYS A 4 -20.03 -32.91 17.15
C LYS A 4 -18.75 -32.47 16.44
N GLY A 5 -18.09 -33.41 15.75
CA GLY A 5 -16.96 -33.13 14.88
C GLY A 5 -17.40 -32.18 13.77
N ALA A 6 -17.06 -30.90 13.90
CA ALA A 6 -17.19 -29.96 12.80
C ALA A 6 -16.14 -30.36 11.76
N ALA A 7 -16.60 -30.78 10.58
CA ALA A 7 -15.73 -30.92 9.43
C ALA A 7 -15.19 -29.53 9.09
N THR A 8 -13.93 -29.27 9.45
CA THR A 8 -13.25 -28.04 9.07
C THR A 8 -13.04 -28.11 7.56
N ALA A 9 -13.87 -27.40 6.79
CA ALA A 9 -13.58 -27.17 5.39
C ALA A 9 -12.21 -26.48 5.31
N CYS A 10 -11.24 -27.14 4.68
CA CYS A 10 -9.91 -26.56 4.45
C CYS A 10 -10.03 -25.49 3.35
N TYR A 11 -10.29 -24.25 3.76
CA TYR A 11 -10.22 -23.12 2.86
C TYR A 11 -8.76 -22.81 2.56
N CYS A 12 -8.42 -22.64 1.28
CA CYS A 12 -7.09 -22.22 0.89
C CYS A 12 -6.83 -20.81 1.44
N PRO A 13 -5.71 -20.60 2.17
CA PRO A 13 -5.36 -19.26 2.60
C PRO A 13 -5.08 -18.36 1.39
N PRO A 14 -5.39 -17.06 1.46
CA PRO A 14 -5.07 -16.13 0.39
C PRO A 14 -3.56 -16.02 0.20
N PRO A 15 -3.11 -15.57 -0.98
CA PRO A 15 -1.70 -15.30 -1.23
C PRO A 15 -1.14 -14.30 -0.21
N ALA A 16 0.15 -14.44 0.08
CA ALA A 16 0.82 -13.54 1.01
C ALA A 16 0.94 -12.13 0.43
N PHE A 17 0.63 -11.11 1.22
CA PHE A 17 0.73 -9.71 0.80
C PHE A 17 2.17 -9.30 0.47
N SER A 18 2.33 -8.75 -0.72
CA SER A 18 3.51 -8.03 -1.18
C SER A 18 3.11 -6.64 -1.68
N LEU A 19 4.08 -5.73 -1.77
CA LEU A 19 3.87 -4.36 -2.26
C LEU A 19 3.44 -4.27 -3.74
N GLU A 20 3.46 -5.40 -4.45
CA GLU A 20 3.02 -5.50 -5.84
C GLU A 20 1.50 -5.69 -5.97
N MET A 21 0.84 -6.11 -4.88
CA MET A 21 -0.61 -6.38 -4.85
C MET A 21 -1.41 -5.14 -4.43
N ASP A 22 -2.69 -5.09 -4.84
CA ASP A 22 -3.62 -4.10 -4.30
C ASP A 22 -3.91 -4.40 -2.83
N LEU A 23 -3.67 -3.41 -1.97
CA LEU A 23 -3.83 -3.56 -0.52
C LEU A 23 -5.29 -3.77 -0.12
N THR A 24 -6.23 -3.10 -0.81
CA THR A 24 -7.65 -3.14 -0.47
C THR A 24 -8.23 -4.50 -0.86
N GLU A 25 -7.94 -4.97 -2.07
CA GLU A 25 -8.33 -6.29 -2.55
C GLU A 25 -7.78 -7.41 -1.65
N TRP A 26 -6.51 -7.30 -1.25
CA TRP A 26 -5.91 -8.26 -0.32
C TRP A 26 -6.60 -8.22 1.06
N MET A 27 -6.88 -7.03 1.60
CA MET A 27 -7.56 -6.88 2.89
C MET A 27 -8.95 -7.50 2.87
N ASP A 28 -9.75 -7.22 1.84
CA ASP A 28 -11.10 -7.79 1.69
C ASP A 28 -11.04 -9.33 1.65
N THR A 29 -10.10 -9.88 0.89
CA THR A 29 -9.90 -11.33 0.80
C THR A 29 -9.52 -11.95 2.16
N VAL A 30 -8.67 -11.28 2.94
CA VAL A 30 -8.28 -11.73 4.28
C VAL A 30 -9.45 -11.67 5.25
N GLU A 31 -10.33 -10.68 5.14
CA GLU A 31 -11.55 -10.59 5.95
C GLU A 31 -12.50 -11.74 5.68
N ASP A 32 -12.75 -12.03 4.40
CA ASP A 32 -13.57 -13.16 3.98
C ASP A 32 -12.98 -14.48 4.49
N PHE A 33 -11.66 -14.65 4.37
CA PHE A 33 -10.96 -15.83 4.88
C PHE A 33 -11.10 -15.98 6.40
N ILE A 34 -10.90 -14.88 7.15
CA ILE A 34 -11.04 -14.86 8.62
C ILE A 34 -12.46 -15.18 9.06
N PHE A 35 -13.45 -14.62 8.36
CA PHE A 35 -14.88 -14.82 8.62
C PHE A 35 -15.27 -16.28 8.40
N VAL A 36 -14.92 -16.83 7.24
CA VAL A 36 -15.24 -18.20 6.84
C VAL A 36 -14.50 -19.23 7.70
N SER A 37 -13.27 -18.92 8.11
CA SER A 37 -12.46 -19.79 8.98
C SER A 37 -12.87 -19.74 10.46
N GLY A 38 -13.78 -18.83 10.85
CA GLY A 38 -14.24 -18.69 12.22
C GLY A 38 -13.15 -18.26 13.22
N VAL A 39 -12.16 -17.49 12.77
CA VAL A 39 -11.04 -17.06 13.63
C VAL A 39 -11.55 -16.11 14.71
N PRO A 40 -11.32 -16.39 16.01
CA PRO A 40 -11.75 -15.51 17.09
C PRO A 40 -11.12 -14.11 16.96
N PRO A 41 -11.82 -13.02 17.36
CA PRO A 41 -11.34 -11.65 17.22
C PRO A 41 -9.92 -11.39 17.77
N SER A 42 -9.54 -12.07 18.86
CA SER A 42 -8.21 -11.99 19.48
C SER A 42 -7.08 -12.51 18.58
N TYR A 43 -7.37 -13.41 17.65
CA TYR A 43 -6.37 -14.03 16.78
C TYR A 43 -6.35 -13.46 15.36
N GLN A 44 -7.34 -12.64 14.97
CA GLN A 44 -7.47 -12.13 13.60
C GLN A 44 -6.22 -11.40 13.11
N ALA A 45 -5.67 -10.49 13.92
CA ALA A 45 -4.45 -9.77 13.55
C ALA A 45 -3.21 -10.68 13.51
N ALA A 46 -3.16 -11.74 14.33
CA ALA A 46 -2.11 -12.73 14.25
C ALA A 46 -2.20 -13.55 12.96
N SER A 47 -3.41 -14.01 12.61
CA SER A 47 -3.67 -14.74 11.38
C SER A 47 -3.36 -13.91 10.13
N ALA A 48 -3.80 -12.65 10.09
CA ALA A 48 -3.51 -11.76 8.96
C ALA A 48 -2.00 -11.47 8.79
N ARG A 49 -1.24 -11.40 9.90
CA ARG A 49 0.23 -11.26 9.81
C ARG A 49 0.90 -12.47 9.16
N LEU A 50 0.39 -13.68 9.40
CA LEU A 50 0.92 -14.88 8.73
C LEU A 50 0.71 -14.84 7.21
N LEU A 51 -0.27 -14.05 6.76
CA LEU A 51 -0.58 -13.81 5.35
C LEU A 51 0.20 -12.62 4.78
N MET A 52 1.27 -12.16 5.43
CA MET A 52 2.15 -11.10 4.94
C MET A 52 3.57 -11.62 4.70
N THR A 53 4.23 -11.09 3.67
CA THR A 53 5.65 -11.34 3.44
C THR A 53 6.51 -10.88 4.62
N GLU A 54 7.68 -11.51 4.79
CA GLU A 54 8.63 -11.16 5.85
C GLU A 54 9.09 -9.70 5.76
N ALA A 55 9.24 -9.17 4.53
CA ALA A 55 9.60 -7.78 4.30
C ALA A 55 8.56 -6.81 4.90
N VAL A 56 7.28 -7.01 4.58
CA VAL A 56 6.17 -6.18 5.10
C VAL A 56 6.07 -6.32 6.62
N ARG A 57 6.25 -7.52 7.18
CA ARG A 57 6.23 -7.72 8.64
C ARG A 57 7.36 -6.95 9.34
N ARG A 58 8.57 -6.94 8.78
CA ARG A 58 9.72 -6.22 9.37
C ARG A 58 9.56 -4.70 9.27
N GLU A 59 8.92 -4.22 8.20
CA GLU A 59 8.62 -2.80 8.01
C GLU A 59 7.54 -2.32 8.98
N LEU A 60 6.44 -3.06 9.13
CA LEU A 60 5.33 -2.69 10.02
C LEU A 60 5.65 -2.82 11.51
N TYR A 61 6.59 -3.70 11.87
CA TYR A 61 6.94 -3.96 13.26
C TYR A 61 8.44 -3.72 13.50
N SER A 62 8.77 -2.53 13.98
CA SER A 62 10.10 -2.27 14.52
C SER A 62 10.41 -3.23 15.70
N PRO A 63 11.69 -3.59 15.92
CA PRO A 63 12.08 -4.39 17.08
C PRO A 63 11.60 -3.72 18.37
N GLY A 64 10.79 -4.42 19.16
CA GLY A 64 10.21 -3.90 20.41
C GLY A 64 8.77 -3.35 20.31
N SER A 65 8.17 -3.35 19.11
CA SER A 65 6.75 -2.99 18.95
C SER A 65 5.81 -4.05 19.53
N SER A 66 4.79 -3.60 20.26
CA SER A 66 3.72 -4.46 20.78
C SER A 66 3.10 -5.28 19.65
N ARG A 67 3.16 -6.61 19.79
CA ARG A 67 2.54 -7.59 18.88
C ARG A 67 1.05 -7.78 19.14
N ASP A 68 0.51 -7.14 20.18
CA ASP A 68 -0.91 -7.08 20.49
C ASP A 68 -1.53 -5.87 19.80
N SER A 69 -1.95 -6.11 18.56
CA SER A 69 -2.77 -5.17 17.80
C SER A 69 -4.08 -5.86 17.45
N SER A 70 -5.22 -5.16 17.60
CA SER A 70 -6.49 -5.62 17.04
C SER A 70 -6.42 -5.66 15.51
N TRP A 71 -7.33 -6.42 14.87
CA TRP A 71 -7.43 -6.43 13.41
C TRP A 71 -7.62 -5.01 12.83
N GLN A 72 -8.43 -4.19 13.49
CA GLN A 72 -8.65 -2.79 13.11
C GLN A 72 -7.39 -1.93 13.20
N GLU A 73 -6.58 -2.12 14.23
CA GLU A 73 -5.30 -1.42 14.37
C GLU A 73 -4.30 -1.86 13.28
N LEU A 74 -4.28 -3.15 12.93
CA LEU A 74 -3.46 -3.65 11.82
C LEU A 74 -3.89 -3.04 10.47
N LYS A 75 -5.21 -3.01 10.18
CA LYS A 75 -5.77 -2.33 9.00
C LYS A 75 -5.35 -0.87 8.95
N ARG A 76 -5.48 -0.16 10.07
CA ARG A 76 -5.11 1.26 10.17
C ARG A 76 -3.62 1.46 9.85
N ARG A 77 -2.72 0.61 10.38
CA ARG A 77 -1.28 0.68 10.09
C ARG A 77 -0.97 0.40 8.63
N LEU A 78 -1.60 -0.62 8.06
CA LEU A 78 -1.47 -0.96 6.63
C LEU A 78 -1.93 0.21 5.75
N LEU A 79 -3.10 0.78 6.02
CA LEU A 79 -3.61 1.94 5.29
C LEU A 79 -2.76 3.20 5.50
N THR A 80 -2.16 3.37 6.67
CA THR A 80 -1.25 4.50 6.93
C THR A 80 0.07 4.33 6.16
N ALA A 81 0.62 3.11 6.11
CA ALA A 81 1.89 2.82 5.44
C ALA A 81 1.73 2.72 3.92
N TYR A 82 0.66 2.09 3.47
CA TYR A 82 0.47 1.65 2.08
C TYR A 82 -0.86 2.09 1.47
N GLY A 83 -1.80 2.69 2.21
CA GLY A 83 -3.12 3.11 1.71
C GLY A 83 -3.09 4.27 0.72
N GLN A 84 -1.90 4.71 0.29
CA GLN A 84 -1.68 5.55 -0.87
C GLN A 84 -1.29 4.73 -2.11
N SER A 85 -1.60 3.41 -2.17
CA SER A 85 -1.20 2.46 -3.22
C SER A 85 -1.85 2.75 -4.58
N GLU A 86 -1.55 3.92 -5.10
CA GLU A 86 -1.32 4.10 -6.51
C GLU A 86 -0.18 3.17 -6.89
N SER A 87 -0.45 2.19 -7.76
CA SER A 87 0.57 1.23 -8.19
C SER A 87 1.80 1.98 -8.65
N LEU A 88 3.00 1.43 -8.42
CA LEU A 88 4.26 2.06 -8.81
C LEU A 88 4.24 2.48 -10.29
N ILE A 89 3.60 1.67 -11.14
CA ILE A 89 3.36 1.94 -12.56
C ILE A 89 2.49 3.18 -12.77
N ARG A 90 1.40 3.32 -12.02
CA ARG A 90 0.49 4.48 -12.11
C ARG A 90 1.14 5.75 -11.56
N LEU A 91 1.97 5.64 -10.52
CA LEU A 91 2.79 6.73 -10.01
C LEU A 91 3.85 7.17 -11.04
N GLU A 92 4.51 6.23 -11.71
CA GLU A 92 5.47 6.50 -12.77
C GLU A 92 4.82 7.22 -13.95
N MET A 93 3.65 6.72 -14.39
CA MET A 93 2.87 7.34 -15.46
C MET A 93 2.48 8.77 -15.09
N ARG A 94 1.99 9.01 -13.87
CA ARG A 94 1.69 10.37 -13.40
C ARG A 94 2.92 11.25 -13.38
N PHE A 95 4.05 10.77 -12.83
CA PHE A 95 5.30 11.53 -12.81
C PHE A 95 5.76 11.92 -14.22
N SER A 96 5.67 10.98 -15.17
CA SER A 96 5.97 11.22 -16.59
C SER A 96 4.96 12.10 -17.32
N GLY A 97 3.78 12.31 -16.73
CA GLY A 97 2.71 13.17 -17.24
C GLY A 97 2.64 14.55 -16.57
N VAL A 98 3.48 14.85 -15.57
CA VAL A 98 3.50 16.18 -14.91
C VAL A 98 4.10 17.21 -15.86
N TRP A 99 3.26 18.12 -16.38
CA TRP A 99 3.66 19.21 -17.27
C TRP A 99 3.30 20.56 -16.65
N HIS A 100 4.13 21.56 -16.88
CA HIS A 100 3.86 22.91 -16.38
C HIS A 100 2.68 23.50 -17.17
N ARG A 101 1.61 23.89 -16.49
CA ARG A 101 0.46 24.54 -17.13
C ARG A 101 0.71 26.03 -17.28
N LYS A 102 0.20 26.65 -18.36
CA LYS A 102 0.46 28.05 -18.71
C LYS A 102 0.13 29.04 -17.58
N ASP A 103 -0.91 28.74 -16.79
CA ASP A 103 -1.41 29.60 -15.71
C ASP A 103 -1.03 29.10 -14.30
N GLN A 104 -0.21 28.05 -14.19
CA GLN A 104 0.20 27.50 -12.90
C GLN A 104 1.43 28.26 -12.37
N PRO A 105 1.43 28.70 -11.09
CA PRO A 105 2.62 29.27 -10.48
C PRO A 105 3.76 28.25 -10.43
N ILE A 106 4.97 28.67 -10.80
CA ILE A 106 6.17 27.81 -10.83
C ILE A 106 6.40 27.09 -9.49
N ARG A 107 6.10 27.75 -8.36
CA ARG A 107 6.24 27.18 -7.02
C ARG A 107 5.27 26.01 -6.78
N ASP A 108 4.04 26.14 -7.25
CA ASP A 108 3.02 25.10 -7.07
C ASP A 108 3.30 23.93 -8.00
N PHE A 109 3.80 24.21 -9.20
CA PHE A 109 4.33 23.20 -10.11
C PHE A 109 5.53 22.44 -9.50
N ALA A 110 6.50 23.15 -8.90
CA ALA A 110 7.64 22.52 -8.23
C ALA A 110 7.18 21.60 -7.08
N ARG A 111 6.15 22.02 -6.34
CA ARG A 111 5.54 21.21 -5.27
C ARG A 111 4.89 19.94 -5.83
N GLU A 112 4.14 20.05 -6.92
CA GLU A 112 3.50 18.92 -7.60
C GLU A 112 4.54 17.89 -8.09
N VAL A 113 5.59 18.34 -8.79
CA VAL A 113 6.69 17.48 -9.25
C VAL A 113 7.36 16.76 -8.07
N ALA A 114 7.62 17.49 -6.98
CA ALA A 114 8.26 16.92 -5.80
C ALA A 114 7.34 15.94 -5.06
N GLU A 115 6.04 16.22 -4.97
CA GLU A 115 5.07 15.34 -4.34
C GLU A 115 4.91 14.03 -5.13
N VAL A 116 4.59 14.13 -6.43
CA VAL A 116 4.37 12.96 -7.28
C VAL A 116 5.65 12.14 -7.40
N GLY A 117 6.81 12.80 -7.57
CA GLY A 117 8.07 12.10 -7.69
C GLY A 117 8.55 11.45 -6.39
N ARG A 118 8.33 12.07 -5.21
CA ARG A 118 8.62 11.40 -3.92
C ARG A 118 7.74 10.18 -3.71
N ARG A 119 6.44 10.27 -4.05
CA ARG A 119 5.53 9.13 -4.01
C ARG A 119 6.01 8.00 -4.93
N ALA A 120 6.53 8.33 -6.11
CA ALA A 120 7.12 7.38 -7.06
C ALA A 120 8.56 6.92 -6.73
N GLY A 121 9.11 7.28 -5.55
CA GLY A 121 10.46 6.89 -5.15
C GLY A 121 11.60 7.51 -5.97
N LYS A 122 11.39 8.70 -6.56
CA LYS A 122 12.40 9.39 -7.39
C LYS A 122 13.45 10.11 -6.56
N SER A 123 14.69 10.06 -7.05
CA SER A 123 15.80 10.85 -6.51
C SER A 123 15.65 12.34 -6.85
N GLU A 124 16.27 13.20 -6.05
CA GLU A 124 16.26 14.66 -6.24
C GLU A 124 16.72 15.06 -7.66
N SER A 125 17.78 14.42 -8.16
CA SER A 125 18.26 14.63 -9.54
C SER A 125 17.16 14.37 -10.57
N LYS A 126 16.38 13.30 -10.41
CA LYS A 126 15.28 12.96 -11.32
C LYS A 126 14.13 13.97 -11.22
N LEU A 127 13.85 14.50 -10.03
CA LEU A 127 12.87 15.58 -9.83
C LEU A 127 13.29 16.85 -10.57
N VAL A 128 14.55 17.26 -10.41
CA VAL A 128 15.12 18.45 -11.06
C VAL A 128 15.11 18.29 -12.58
N SER A 129 15.55 17.14 -13.10
CA SER A 129 15.49 16.87 -14.54
C SER A 129 14.07 16.94 -15.08
N ARG A 130 13.09 16.39 -14.36
CA ARG A 130 11.68 16.44 -14.77
C ARG A 130 11.15 17.87 -14.77
N PHE A 131 11.42 18.63 -13.71
CA PHE A 131 11.02 20.02 -13.59
C PHE A 131 11.54 20.87 -14.75
N ILE A 132 12.83 20.75 -15.09
CA ILE A 132 13.44 21.49 -16.21
C ILE A 132 12.83 21.06 -17.55
N LEU A 133 12.69 19.75 -17.80
CA LEU A 133 12.11 19.23 -19.03
C LEU A 133 10.68 19.73 -19.26
N SER A 134 9.88 19.75 -18.19
CA SER A 134 8.48 20.18 -18.22
C SER A 134 8.34 21.70 -18.38
N LEU A 135 9.32 22.51 -17.96
CA LEU A 135 9.36 23.94 -18.22
C LEU A 135 9.88 24.28 -19.63
N ALA A 136 10.81 23.47 -20.14
CA ALA A 136 11.39 23.64 -21.47
C ALA A 136 10.44 23.23 -22.60
N SER A 137 9.48 22.33 -22.32
CA SER A 137 8.41 21.98 -23.26
C SER A 137 7.37 23.09 -23.35
N LYS A 138 7.68 24.14 -24.12
CA LYS A 138 6.73 25.19 -24.53
C LYS A 138 5.88 24.81 -25.76
N GLU A 139 6.03 23.61 -26.29
CA GLU A 139 5.39 23.21 -27.54
C GLU A 139 4.53 21.96 -27.31
N PHE A 140 3.22 22.16 -27.33
CA PHE A 140 2.24 21.46 -28.16
C PHE A 140 0.85 21.88 -27.64
N HIS A 141 0.38 23.00 -28.21
CA HIS A 141 -1.04 23.36 -28.24
C HIS A 141 -1.72 22.61 -29.38
#